data_AF-A0A519LRX9-F1
#
_entry.id   AF-A0A519LRX9-F1
#
_cell.length_a   1.000
_cell.length_b   1.000
_cell.length_c   1.000
_cell.angle_alpha   90.00
_cell.angle_beta   90.00
_cell.angle_gamma   90.00
#
_symmetry.space_group_name_H-M   'P 1'
#
loop_
_entity.id
_entity.type
_entity.pdbx_description
1 polymer ?
#
loop_
_entity_poly.entity_id
_entity_poly.type
_entity_poly.pdbx_seq_one_letter_code
_entity_poly.pdbx_strand_id
1 'polypeptide(L)'
;MTIQIAILSLIILFTAELMYFQIASRFNIIDQPNHRSSHTSITIRGGGIIFPIAVILWWVFNDFANSYFVLALIALSVISFIDDLVDLNRLVRLSVHLTAVLLLFFEWSLYSLAFYWLFIAAIFVIATINAYNFMDGINGILGAYSLVVLASLFYINNSIQFTDSNLILIAFMAVLVFNFFNFRKKGFSAIFNSVFS
;
A
#
# COMPACT_ATOMS: atom_id res chain seq x y z
N MET A 1 2.78 14.64 -14.00
CA MET A 1 1.66 13.79 -14.44
C MET A 1 0.69 14.63 -15.28
N THR A 2 0.30 14.16 -16.47
CA THR A 2 -0.76 14.82 -17.24
C THR A 2 -2.13 14.50 -16.65
N ILE A 3 -3.12 15.35 -16.88
CA ILE A 3 -4.51 15.13 -16.41
C ILE A 3 -5.07 13.80 -16.94
N GLN A 4 -4.73 13.43 -18.18
CA GLN A 4 -5.16 12.17 -18.79
C GLN A 4 -4.62 10.94 -18.03
N ILE A 5 -3.33 10.93 -17.67
CA ILE A 5 -2.71 9.85 -16.89
C ILE A 5 -3.33 9.78 -15.49
N ALA A 6 -3.61 10.93 -14.87
CA ALA A 6 -4.23 10.99 -13.55
C ALA A 6 -5.64 10.37 -13.56
N ILE A 7 -6.48 10.74 -14.54
CA ILE A 7 -7.83 10.21 -14.70
C ILE A 7 -7.78 8.72 -15.00
N LEU A 8 -6.89 8.28 -15.91
CA LEU A 8 -6.72 6.86 -16.22
C LEU A 8 -6.30 6.06 -14.98
N SER A 9 -5.36 6.58 -14.19
CA SER A 9 -4.91 5.96 -12.93
C SER A 9 -6.07 5.81 -11.96
N LEU A 10 -6.87 6.87 -11.75
CA LEU A 10 -8.04 6.81 -10.88
C LEU A 10 -9.06 5.77 -11.34
N ILE A 11 -9.38 5.72 -12.64
CA ILE A 11 -10.29 4.73 -13.21
C ILE A 11 -9.78 3.32 -12.91
N ILE A 12 -8.51 3.03 -13.20
CA ILE A 12 -7.93 1.71 -12.98
C ILE A 12 -7.95 1.35 -11.49
N LEU A 13 -7.57 2.27 -10.61
CA LEU A 13 -7.55 2.05 -9.17
C LEU A 13 -8.95 1.80 -8.60
N PHE A 14 -9.96 2.58 -9.01
CA PHE A 14 -11.36 2.35 -8.61
C PHE A 14 -11.90 1.02 -9.13
N THR A 15 -11.66 0.71 -10.41
CA THR A 15 -12.10 -0.56 -11.00
C THR A 15 -11.43 -1.75 -10.32
N ALA A 16 -10.12 -1.67 -10.06
CA ALA A 16 -9.37 -2.72 -9.38
C ALA A 16 -9.91 -2.99 -7.97
N GLU A 17 -10.16 -1.94 -7.20
CA GLU A 17 -10.68 -2.07 -5.82
C GLU A 17 -12.10 -2.66 -5.81
N LEU A 18 -12.98 -2.22 -6.72
CA LEU A 18 -14.31 -2.81 -6.88
C LEU A 18 -14.27 -4.28 -7.29
N MET A 19 -13.42 -4.63 -8.26
CA MET A 19 -13.22 -6.02 -8.69
C MET A 19 -12.68 -6.88 -7.55
N TYR A 20 -11.71 -6.36 -6.80
CA TYR A 20 -11.16 -7.04 -5.63
C TYR A 20 -12.26 -7.35 -4.62
N PHE A 21 -13.11 -6.39 -4.29
CA PHE A 21 -14.20 -6.65 -3.36
C PHE A 21 -15.21 -7.68 -3.86
N GLN A 22 -15.51 -7.72 -5.16
CA GLN A 22 -16.36 -8.76 -5.74
C GLN A 22 -15.74 -10.16 -5.56
N ILE A 23 -14.44 -10.27 -5.82
CA ILE A 23 -13.67 -11.51 -5.65
C ILE A 23 -13.62 -11.91 -4.17
N ALA A 24 -13.22 -10.99 -3.29
CA ALA A 24 -13.09 -11.22 -1.86
C ALA A 24 -14.44 -11.65 -1.23
N SER A 25 -15.55 -11.03 -1.66
CA SER A 25 -16.89 -11.44 -1.24
C SER A 25 -17.26 -12.84 -1.73
N ARG A 26 -16.81 -13.26 -2.92
CA ARG A 26 -17.09 -14.59 -3.47
C ARG A 26 -16.28 -15.68 -2.78
N PHE A 27 -15.06 -15.37 -2.35
CA PHE A 27 -14.16 -16.29 -1.66
C PHE A 27 -14.28 -16.23 -0.13
N ASN A 28 -15.25 -15.49 0.42
CA ASN A 28 -15.44 -15.29 1.86
C ASN A 28 -14.17 -14.80 2.58
N ILE A 29 -13.39 -13.93 1.94
CA ILE A 29 -12.25 -13.23 2.55
C ILE A 29 -12.80 -12.11 3.43
N ILE A 30 -13.36 -12.50 4.57
CA ILE A 30 -14.14 -11.66 5.48
C ILE A 30 -13.49 -11.70 6.87
N ASP A 31 -13.29 -10.53 7.48
CA ASP A 31 -12.99 -10.44 8.90
C ASP A 31 -14.29 -10.59 9.70
N GLN A 32 -14.40 -11.67 10.47
CA GLN A 32 -15.48 -11.83 11.42
C GLN A 32 -15.12 -11.11 12.73
N PRO A 33 -15.93 -10.16 13.22
CA PRO A 33 -15.65 -9.48 14.47
C PRO A 33 -15.63 -10.50 15.62
N ASN A 34 -14.50 -10.56 16.33
CA ASN A 34 -14.29 -11.42 17.47
C ASN A 34 -14.58 -10.66 18.78
N HIS A 35 -14.70 -11.35 19.93
CA HIS A 35 -15.01 -10.73 21.23
C HIS A 35 -13.98 -9.69 21.74
N ARG A 36 -12.90 -9.42 21.00
CA ARG A 36 -11.85 -8.42 21.29
C ARG A 36 -11.84 -7.21 20.35
N SER A 37 -12.67 -7.19 19.29
CA SER A 37 -12.71 -6.08 18.33
C SER A 37 -13.74 -5.02 18.70
N SER A 38 -13.37 -3.74 18.61
CA SER A 38 -14.22 -2.56 18.85
C SER A 38 -15.23 -2.28 17.73
N HIS A 39 -15.31 -3.14 16.73
CA HIS A 39 -16.14 -2.99 15.54
C HIS A 39 -17.15 -4.14 15.45
N THR A 40 -18.41 -3.80 15.17
CA THR A 40 -19.53 -4.75 15.08
C THR A 40 -19.87 -5.15 13.63
N SER A 41 -19.16 -4.60 12.64
CA SER A 41 -19.41 -4.82 11.22
C SER A 41 -18.33 -5.71 10.59
N ILE A 42 -18.79 -6.71 9.82
CA ILE A 42 -17.98 -7.48 8.87
C ILE A 42 -17.24 -6.53 7.92
N THR A 43 -15.91 -6.60 7.90
CA THR A 43 -15.05 -5.86 6.95
C THR A 43 -14.35 -6.86 6.01
N ILE A 44 -14.17 -6.47 4.75
CA ILE A 44 -13.38 -7.26 3.79
C ILE A 44 -11.91 -7.10 4.15
N ARG A 45 -11.18 -8.20 4.36
CA ARG A 45 -9.72 -8.17 4.56
C ARG A 45 -9.02 -7.92 3.23
N GLY A 46 -7.81 -7.34 3.27
CA GLY A 46 -6.91 -7.30 2.12
C GLY A 46 -7.17 -6.22 1.07
N GLY A 47 -7.92 -5.16 1.38
CA GLY A 47 -8.08 -3.98 0.50
C GLY A 47 -6.77 -3.25 0.15
N GLY A 48 -5.65 -3.63 0.79
CA GLY A 48 -4.31 -3.15 0.43
C GLY A 48 -3.83 -3.58 -0.98
N ILE A 49 -4.59 -4.41 -1.71
CA ILE A 49 -4.25 -4.82 -3.09
C ILE A 49 -4.12 -3.64 -4.06
N ILE A 50 -4.75 -2.52 -3.75
CA ILE A 50 -4.66 -1.29 -4.54
C ILE A 50 -3.23 -0.72 -4.60
N PHE A 51 -2.42 -0.93 -3.55
CA PHE A 51 -1.06 -0.39 -3.47
C PHE A 51 -0.07 -1.04 -4.46
N PRO A 52 0.05 -2.39 -4.59
CA PRO A 52 0.87 -2.98 -5.63
C PRO A 52 0.38 -2.61 -7.03
N ILE A 53 -0.92 -2.44 -7.24
CA ILE A 53 -1.48 -1.98 -8.53
C ILE A 53 -1.02 -0.55 -8.82
N ALA A 54 -1.05 0.34 -7.83
CA ALA A 54 -0.54 1.71 -7.95
C ALA A 54 0.95 1.75 -8.29
N VAL A 55 1.77 0.89 -7.68
CA VAL A 55 3.20 0.77 -8.00
C VAL A 55 3.41 0.28 -9.44
N ILE A 56 2.64 -0.73 -9.88
CA ILE A 56 2.70 -1.23 -11.26
C ILE A 56 2.28 -0.14 -12.27
N LEU A 57 1.24 0.63 -11.97
CA LEU A 57 0.82 1.75 -12.82
C LEU A 57 1.94 2.78 -12.96
N TRP A 58 2.55 3.17 -11.85
CA TRP A 58 3.71 4.05 -11.90
C TRP A 58 4.85 3.45 -12.73
N TRP A 59 5.17 2.17 -12.54
CA TRP A 59 6.21 1.48 -13.30
C TRP A 59 5.98 1.52 -14.81
N VAL A 60 4.74 1.27 -15.25
CA VAL A 60 4.34 1.33 -16.66
C VAL A 60 4.43 2.75 -17.21
N PHE A 61 3.98 3.75 -16.45
CA PHE A 61 4.06 5.16 -16.89
C PHE A 61 5.47 5.74 -16.84
N ASN A 62 6.38 5.08 -16.13
CA ASN A 62 7.78 5.46 -16.00
C ASN A 62 8.70 4.55 -16.84
N ASP A 63 8.19 4.04 -17.97
CA ASP A 63 8.91 3.24 -18.97
C ASP A 63 9.68 2.04 -18.37
N PHE A 64 9.08 1.41 -17.37
CA PHE A 64 9.65 0.28 -16.63
C PHE A 64 10.97 0.58 -15.90
N ALA A 65 11.30 1.85 -15.68
CA ALA A 65 12.47 2.24 -14.88
C ALA A 65 12.30 1.88 -13.39
N ASN A 66 13.42 1.73 -12.69
CA ASN A 66 13.48 1.37 -11.27
C ASN A 66 12.83 0.01 -10.94
N SER A 67 13.12 -1.02 -11.73
CA SER A 67 12.46 -2.33 -11.59
C SER A 67 12.74 -3.03 -10.28
N TYR A 68 13.93 -2.85 -9.67
CA TYR A 68 14.22 -3.47 -8.37
C TYR A 68 13.46 -2.77 -7.24
N PHE A 69 13.27 -1.45 -7.34
CA PHE A 69 12.38 -0.72 -6.43
C PHE A 69 10.93 -1.24 -6.53
N VAL A 70 10.41 -1.42 -7.74
CA VAL A 70 9.06 -1.95 -7.97
C VAL A 70 8.93 -3.37 -7.45
N LEU A 71 9.91 -4.23 -7.74
CA LEU A 71 9.94 -5.60 -7.23
C LEU A 71 9.96 -5.65 -5.71
N ALA A 72 10.73 -4.77 -5.05
CA ALA A 72 10.77 -4.66 -3.61
C ALA A 72 9.40 -4.29 -3.02
N LEU A 73 8.74 -3.27 -3.58
CA LEU A 73 7.40 -2.86 -3.12
C LEU A 73 6.35 -3.94 -3.35
N ILE A 74 6.36 -4.61 -4.51
CA ILE A 74 5.44 -5.73 -4.79
C ILE A 74 5.68 -6.86 -3.80
N ALA A 75 6.93 -7.23 -3.53
CA ALA A 75 7.26 -8.27 -2.56
C ALA A 75 6.76 -7.93 -1.15
N LEU A 76 6.91 -6.67 -0.72
CA LEU A 76 6.38 -6.17 0.56
C LEU A 76 4.85 -6.20 0.60
N SER A 77 4.17 -5.77 -0.46
CA SER A 77 2.71 -5.81 -0.53
C SER A 77 2.17 -7.25 -0.52
N VAL A 78 2.81 -8.15 -1.26
CA VAL A 78 2.41 -9.57 -1.33
C VAL A 78 2.61 -10.25 0.02
N ILE A 79 3.75 -10.05 0.69
CA ILE A 79 3.96 -10.70 1.99
C ILE A 79 3.01 -10.17 3.06
N SER A 80 2.70 -8.87 3.05
CA SER A 80 1.70 -8.29 3.95
C SER A 80 0.30 -8.86 3.67
N PHE A 81 -0.08 -8.96 2.40
CA PHE A 81 -1.37 -9.55 2.03
C PHE A 81 -1.48 -11.02 2.43
N ILE A 82 -0.40 -11.80 2.31
CA ILE A 82 -0.40 -13.19 2.77
C ILE A 82 -0.50 -13.25 4.30
N ASP A 83 0.19 -12.37 5.04
CA ASP A 83 0.11 -12.28 6.52
C ASP A 83 -1.33 -11.98 7.00
N ASP A 84 -2.11 -11.20 6.23
CA ASP A 84 -3.53 -10.92 6.53
C ASP A 84 -4.45 -12.14 6.35
N LEU A 85 -4.07 -13.07 5.45
CA LEU A 85 -4.83 -14.27 5.12
C LEU A 85 -4.43 -15.47 5.99
N VAL A 86 -3.15 -15.61 6.32
CA VAL A 86 -2.60 -16.72 7.10
C VAL A 86 -1.53 -16.20 8.07
N ASP A 87 -1.49 -16.77 9.28
CA ASP A 87 -0.44 -16.46 10.24
C ASP A 87 0.93 -16.94 9.70
N LEU A 88 1.72 -16.02 9.14
CA LEU A 88 3.03 -16.36 8.59
C LEU A 88 4.09 -16.49 9.70
N ASN A 89 5.07 -17.35 9.45
CA ASN A 89 6.25 -17.42 10.29
C ASN A 89 7.02 -16.09 10.23
N ARG A 90 7.34 -15.53 11.41
CA ARG A 90 8.12 -14.30 11.57
C ARG A 90 9.43 -14.29 10.78
N LEU A 91 10.09 -15.45 10.64
CA LEU A 91 11.33 -15.57 9.86
C LEU A 91 11.11 -15.37 8.36
N VAL A 92 9.99 -15.87 7.81
CA VAL A 92 9.62 -15.67 6.40
C VAL A 92 9.30 -14.20 6.15
N ARG A 93 8.55 -13.57 7.06
CA ARG A 93 8.28 -12.14 6.98
C ARG A 93 9.57 -11.33 6.98
N LEU A 94 10.46 -11.60 7.93
CA LEU A 94 11.73 -10.89 8.05
C LEU A 94 12.63 -11.09 6.82
N SER A 95 12.72 -12.31 6.27
CA SER A 95 13.56 -12.57 5.10
C SER A 95 13.09 -11.80 3.86
N VAL A 96 11.78 -11.72 3.64
CA VAL A 96 11.21 -10.92 2.53
C VAL A 96 11.47 -9.43 2.75
N HIS A 97 11.27 -8.92 3.98
CA HIS A 97 11.55 -7.50 4.29
C HIS A 97 13.02 -7.15 4.06
N LEU A 98 13.94 -8.00 4.54
CA LEU A 98 15.38 -7.81 4.32
C LEU A 98 15.73 -7.85 2.83
N THR A 99 15.17 -8.80 2.09
CA THR A 99 15.39 -8.91 0.64
C THR A 99 14.91 -7.65 -0.08
N ALA A 100 13.72 -7.16 0.24
CA ALA A 100 13.17 -5.93 -0.33
C ALA A 100 14.06 -4.71 -0.02
N VAL A 101 14.54 -4.58 1.23
CA VAL A 101 15.48 -3.51 1.61
C VAL A 101 16.78 -3.59 0.80
N LEU A 102 17.34 -4.79 0.63
CA LEU A 102 18.56 -4.97 -0.18
C LEU A 102 18.34 -4.61 -1.65
N LEU A 103 17.16 -4.92 -2.22
CA LEU A 103 16.78 -4.50 -3.58
C LEU A 103 16.71 -2.95 -3.69
N LEU A 104 16.15 -2.27 -2.69
CA LEU A 104 16.12 -0.80 -2.65
C LEU A 104 17.53 -0.20 -2.58
N PHE A 105 18.41 -0.79 -1.78
CA PHE A 105 19.81 -0.35 -1.66
C PHE A 105 20.58 -0.54 -2.97
N PHE A 106 20.29 -1.64 -3.68
CA PHE A 106 20.87 -1.89 -4.99
C PHE A 106 20.40 -0.86 -6.02
N GLU A 107 19.08 -0.62 -6.12
CA GLU A 107 18.51 0.36 -7.06
C GLU A 107 19.09 1.76 -6.86
N TRP A 108 19.18 2.22 -5.61
CA TRP A 108 19.69 3.55 -5.28
C TRP A 108 21.21 3.63 -5.16
N SER A 109 21.93 2.57 -5.52
CA SER A 109 23.40 2.51 -5.47
C SER A 109 23.99 2.86 -4.09
N LEU A 110 23.27 2.51 -3.01
CA LEU A 110 23.66 2.83 -1.63
C LEU A 110 24.83 1.98 -1.13
N TYR A 111 25.26 0.96 -1.87
CA TYR A 111 26.43 0.13 -1.56
C TYR A 111 27.74 0.93 -1.46
N SER A 112 27.76 2.16 -1.97
CA SER A 112 28.89 3.09 -1.81
C SER A 112 28.97 3.73 -0.42
N LEU A 113 27.87 3.70 0.35
CA LEU A 113 27.85 4.17 1.73
C LEU A 113 28.51 3.16 2.66
N ALA A 114 29.00 3.65 3.80
CA ALA A 114 29.55 2.78 4.82
C ALA A 114 28.50 1.80 5.35
N PHE A 115 28.91 0.56 5.61
CA PHE A 115 28.02 -0.54 5.98
C PHE A 115 27.10 -0.24 7.17
N TYR A 116 27.56 0.56 8.15
CA TYR A 116 26.73 0.94 9.30
C TYR A 116 25.51 1.79 8.90
N TRP A 117 25.61 2.61 7.84
CA TRP A 117 24.45 3.36 7.32
C TRP A 117 23.42 2.42 6.69
N LEU A 118 23.86 1.38 5.98
CA LEU A 118 22.98 0.36 5.42
C LEU A 118 22.24 -0.40 6.53
N PHE A 119 22.95 -0.74 7.61
CA PHE A 119 22.36 -1.42 8.76
C PHE A 119 21.32 -0.54 9.48
N ILE A 120 21.63 0.74 9.71
CA ILE A 120 20.70 1.70 10.32
C ILE A 120 19.46 1.88 9.44
N ALA A 121 19.64 2.07 8.12
CA ALA A 121 18.53 2.21 7.18
C ALA A 121 17.64 0.95 7.15
N ALA A 122 18.22 -0.24 7.19
CA ALA A 122 17.47 -1.49 7.22
C ALA A 122 16.61 -1.62 8.49
N ILE A 123 17.19 -1.31 9.67
CA ILE A 123 16.44 -1.28 10.93
C ILE A 123 15.31 -0.27 10.84
N PHE A 124 15.59 0.93 10.33
CA PHE A 124 14.59 1.99 10.22
C PHE A 124 13.42 1.56 9.34
N VAL A 125 13.67 1.05 8.13
CA VAL A 125 12.61 0.59 7.21
C VAL A 125 11.78 -0.54 7.84
N ILE A 126 12.43 -1.54 8.42
CA ILE A 126 11.72 -2.68 9.04
C ILE A 126 10.91 -2.21 10.27
N ALA A 127 11.46 -1.31 11.08
CA ALA A 127 10.76 -0.74 12.23
C ALA A 127 9.54 0.08 11.77
N THR A 128 9.68 0.88 10.71
CA THR A 128 8.56 1.63 10.13
C THR A 128 7.46 0.70 9.63
N ILE A 129 7.78 -0.35 8.87
CA ILE A 129 6.77 -1.29 8.37
C ILE A 129 6.02 -1.95 9.53
N ASN A 130 6.73 -2.43 10.55
CA ASN A 130 6.10 -3.02 11.72
C ASN A 130 5.24 -2.00 12.51
N ALA A 131 5.67 -0.74 12.60
CA ALA A 131 4.90 0.32 13.24
C ALA A 131 3.61 0.64 12.49
N TYR A 132 3.65 0.72 11.16
CA TYR A 132 2.45 0.91 10.32
C TYR A 132 1.45 -0.23 10.51
N ASN A 133 1.92 -1.49 10.49
CA ASN A 133 1.06 -2.66 10.72
C ASN A 133 0.43 -2.64 12.14
N PHE A 134 1.17 -2.18 13.14
CA PHE A 134 0.63 -2.02 14.50
C PHE A 134 -0.43 -0.91 14.58
N MET A 135 -0.23 0.20 13.86
CA MET A 135 -1.14 1.34 13.84
C MET A 135 -2.45 1.05 13.10
N ASP A 136 -2.42 0.21 12.05
CA ASP A 136 -3.61 -0.13 11.27
C ASP A 136 -4.70 -0.79 12.13
N GLY A 137 -4.30 -1.66 13.05
CA GLY A 137 -5.20 -2.38 13.95
C GLY A 137 -5.86 -1.52 15.05
N ILE A 138 -5.47 -0.25 15.21
CA ILE A 138 -5.91 0.56 16.36
C ILE A 138 -7.07 1.49 16.02
N ASN A 139 -7.16 2.11 14.82
CA ASN A 139 -8.21 3.13 14.59
C ASN A 139 -8.62 3.45 13.13
N GLY A 140 -8.18 2.73 12.09
CA GLY A 140 -8.58 3.04 10.69
C GLY A 140 -8.19 4.44 10.16
N ILE A 141 -7.59 5.28 11.00
CA ILE A 141 -7.12 6.64 10.72
C ILE A 141 -5.79 6.63 9.94
N LEU A 142 -5.15 5.46 9.82
CA LEU A 142 -3.89 5.28 9.11
C LEU A 142 -3.95 5.81 7.68
N GLY A 143 -5.11 5.66 7.03
CA GLY A 143 -5.38 6.22 5.72
C GLY A 143 -5.28 7.75 5.68
N ALA A 144 -5.78 8.45 6.69
CA ALA A 144 -5.69 9.92 6.77
C ALA A 144 -4.25 10.36 7.06
N TYR A 145 -3.53 9.68 7.97
CA TYR A 145 -2.11 9.94 8.22
C TYR A 145 -1.27 9.76 6.95
N SER A 146 -1.54 8.70 6.17
CA SER A 146 -0.83 8.42 4.92
C SER A 146 -1.02 9.55 3.89
N LEU A 147 -2.22 10.14 3.79
CA LEU A 147 -2.45 11.31 2.94
C LEU A 147 -1.62 12.52 3.38
N VAL A 148 -1.54 12.79 4.69
CA VAL A 148 -0.74 13.90 5.22
C VAL A 148 0.75 13.68 4.95
N VAL A 149 1.25 12.46 5.15
CA VAL A 149 2.64 12.10 4.85
C VAL A 149 2.93 12.27 3.36
N LEU A 150 2.10 11.72 2.47
CA LEU A 150 2.30 11.83 1.02
C LEU A 150 2.20 13.27 0.51
N ALA A 151 1.29 14.08 1.05
CA ALA A 151 1.21 15.51 0.72
C ALA A 151 2.47 16.26 1.18
N SER A 152 2.99 15.94 2.36
CA SER A 152 4.23 16.52 2.89
C SER A 152 5.43 16.11 2.03
N LEU A 153 5.52 14.83 1.65
CA LEU A 153 6.55 14.33 0.75
C LEU A 153 6.48 14.99 -0.62
N PHE A 154 5.28 15.19 -1.17
CA PHE A 154 5.10 15.91 -2.43
C PHE A 154 5.60 17.35 -2.36
N TYR A 155 5.25 18.06 -1.27
CA TYR A 155 5.71 19.43 -1.03
C TYR A 155 7.24 19.52 -0.94
N ILE A 156 7.86 18.62 -0.15
CA ILE A 156 9.33 18.53 -0.04
C ILE A 156 9.95 18.18 -1.40
N ASN A 157 9.34 17.25 -2.15
CA ASN A 157 9.86 16.82 -3.45
C ASN A 157 9.86 17.96 -4.47
N ASN A 158 8.89 18.87 -4.42
CA ASN A 158 8.88 20.08 -5.27
C ASN A 158 10.03 21.04 -4.93
N SER A 159 10.62 20.93 -3.74
CA SER A 159 11.70 21.81 -3.28
C SER A 159 13.09 21.23 -3.56
N ILE A 160 13.30 19.93 -3.32
CA ILE A 160 14.63 19.29 -3.42
C ILE A 160 14.73 18.14 -4.42
N GLN A 161 13.63 17.76 -5.08
CA GLN A 161 13.51 16.61 -6.01
C GLN A 161 14.35 15.38 -5.62
N PHE A 162 13.82 14.60 -4.69
CA PHE A 162 14.46 13.36 -4.24
C PHE A 162 13.88 12.10 -4.91
N THR A 163 12.70 12.18 -5.53
CA THR A 163 12.05 11.08 -6.25
C THR A 163 11.16 11.58 -7.38
N ASP A 164 10.62 10.66 -8.19
CA ASP A 164 9.63 11.01 -9.21
C ASP A 164 8.32 11.47 -8.54
N SER A 165 7.91 12.70 -8.83
CA SER A 165 6.65 13.27 -8.34
C SER A 165 5.42 12.43 -8.74
N ASN A 166 5.47 11.71 -9.87
CA ASN A 166 4.37 10.85 -10.30
C ASN A 166 4.17 9.65 -9.36
N LEU A 167 5.24 9.10 -8.79
CA LEU A 167 5.15 8.03 -7.79
C LEU A 167 4.35 8.48 -6.57
N ILE A 168 4.68 9.67 -6.04
CA ILE A 168 3.99 10.24 -4.88
C ILE A 168 2.52 10.50 -5.21
N LEU A 169 2.23 11.06 -6.39
CA LEU A 169 0.86 11.37 -6.81
C LEU A 169 0.01 10.10 -7.01
N ILE A 170 0.57 9.06 -7.62
CA ILE A 170 -0.13 7.78 -7.82
C ILE A 170 -0.37 7.08 -6.48
N ALA A 171 0.62 7.07 -5.58
CA ALA A 171 0.44 6.58 -4.21
C ALA A 171 -0.65 7.38 -3.45
N PHE A 172 -0.68 8.70 -3.60
CA PHE A 172 -1.70 9.56 -3.00
C PHE A 172 -3.10 9.23 -3.52
N MET A 173 -3.25 9.04 -4.84
CA MET A 173 -4.51 8.61 -5.45
C MET A 173 -4.94 7.23 -4.94
N ALA A 174 -4.02 6.28 -4.80
CA ALA A 174 -4.33 4.95 -4.25
C ALA A 174 -4.85 5.03 -2.81
N VAL A 175 -4.21 5.83 -1.95
CA VAL A 175 -4.69 6.06 -0.57
C VAL A 175 -6.05 6.76 -0.56
N LEU A 176 -6.30 7.72 -1.46
CA LEU A 176 -7.61 8.36 -1.58
C LEU A 176 -8.71 7.37 -1.95
N VAL A 177 -8.48 6.53 -2.95
CA VAL A 177 -9.44 5.50 -3.37
C VAL A 177 -9.67 4.48 -2.25
N PHE A 178 -8.60 3.98 -1.63
CA PHE A 178 -8.69 3.10 -0.47
C PHE A 178 -9.55 3.71 0.65
N ASN A 179 -9.28 4.96 1.01
CA ASN A 179 -10.02 5.68 2.06
C ASN A 179 -11.48 5.92 1.69
N PHE A 180 -11.80 6.13 0.41
CA PHE A 180 -13.18 6.30 -0.04
C PHE A 180 -14.04 5.08 0.29
N PHE A 181 -13.48 3.87 0.15
CA PHE A 181 -14.16 2.63 0.51
C PHE A 181 -14.05 2.33 2.01
N ASN A 182 -12.91 2.63 2.65
CA ASN A 182 -12.67 2.34 4.07
C ASN A 182 -13.49 3.23 5.03
N PHE A 183 -13.67 4.53 4.75
CA PHE A 183 -14.39 5.45 5.64
C PHE A 183 -15.92 5.40 5.52
N ARG A 184 -16.49 4.69 4.54
CA ARG A 184 -17.94 4.60 4.38
C ARG A 184 -18.55 3.63 5.41
N LYS A 185 -19.15 4.19 6.47
CA LYS A 185 -19.91 3.48 7.53
C LYS A 185 -21.08 2.61 7.07
N LYS A 186 -21.55 2.74 5.82
CA LYS A 186 -22.59 1.85 5.29
C LYS A 186 -21.90 0.56 4.86
N GLY A 187 -22.20 -0.53 5.57
CA GLY A 187 -21.68 -1.85 5.27
C GLY A 187 -21.71 -2.15 3.78
N PHE A 188 -20.66 -2.81 3.31
CA PHE A 188 -20.36 -3.16 1.93
C PHE A 188 -21.58 -3.52 1.04
N SER A 189 -22.61 -4.18 1.61
CA SER A 189 -23.87 -4.51 0.91
C SER A 189 -24.61 -3.28 0.34
N ALA A 190 -24.52 -2.13 0.99
CA ALA A 190 -25.16 -0.90 0.53
C ALA A 190 -24.44 -0.26 -0.68
N ILE A 191 -23.11 -0.41 -0.78
CA ILE A 191 -22.34 0.09 -1.93
C ILE A 191 -22.59 -0.79 -3.14
N PHE A 192 -22.52 -2.11 -2.95
CA PHE A 192 -22.81 -3.09 -4.00
C PHE A 192 -24.20 -2.89 -4.60
N ASN A 193 -25.23 -2.73 -3.75
CA ASN A 193 -26.59 -2.45 -4.19
C ASN A 193 -26.74 -1.07 -4.84
N SER A 194 -25.97 -0.05 -4.45
CA SER A 194 -26.11 1.31 -5.03
C SER A 194 -25.40 1.53 -6.37
N VAL A 195 -24.40 0.71 -6.70
CA VAL A 195 -23.60 0.85 -7.94
C VAL A 195 -24.07 -0.11 -9.02
N PHE A 196 -24.67 -1.25 -8.63
CA PHE A 196 -25.08 -2.32 -9.54
C PHE A 196 -26.59 -2.60 -9.52
N SER A 197 -27.43 -1.70 -8.99
CA SER A 197 -28.89 -1.67 -9.24
C SER A 197 -29.26 -0.48 -10.11
#